data_AF-A0A1U0YBP6-F1
#
_entry.id   AF-A0A1U0YBP6-F1
#
_cell.length_a   1.000
_cell.length_b   1.000
_cell.length_c   1.000
_cell.angle_alpha   90.00
_cell.angle_beta   90.00
_cell.angle_gamma   90.00
#
_symmetry.space_group_name_H-M   'P 1'
#
loop_
_entity.id
_entity.type
_entity.pdbx_description
1 polymer ?
#
loop_
_entity_poly.entity_id
_entity_poly.type
_entity_poly.pdbx_seq_one_letter_code
_entity_poly.pdbx_strand_id
1 'polypeptide(L)'
;MASLQRRIANQARVDAPVRTGNLGRQVNEGHIGFTGPRTISGSVGNNARYALYVHEGSRPHLIRPRNAKALRFQIGGRTVFAKLVHHPGTKARPFLRNAGMRVASRER
;
A
#
# COMPACT_ATOMS: atom_id res chain seq x y z
N MET A 1 15.56 -23.27 -3.43
CA MET A 1 14.18 -23.27 -2.89
C MET A 1 13.76 -21.83 -2.61
N ALA A 2 12.69 -21.32 -3.20
CA ALA A 2 12.20 -19.98 -2.85
C ALA A 2 11.48 -20.04 -1.50
N SER A 3 11.94 -19.25 -0.52
CA SER A 3 11.29 -19.17 0.79
C SER A 3 9.81 -18.80 0.64
N LEU A 4 8.95 -19.27 1.55
CA LEU A 4 7.52 -18.91 1.61
C LEU A 4 7.32 -17.38 1.52
N GLN A 5 8.19 -16.65 2.21
CA GLN A 5 8.28 -15.20 2.18
C GLN A 5 8.50 -14.63 0.77
N ARG A 6 9.41 -15.21 -0.03
CA ARG A 6 9.65 -14.83 -1.43
C ARG A 6 8.43 -14.99 -2.31
N ARG A 7 7.70 -16.08 -2.11
CA ARG A 7 6.46 -16.34 -2.85
C ARG A 7 5.38 -15.32 -2.50
N ILE A 8 5.23 -14.97 -1.22
CA ILE A 8 4.31 -13.93 -0.76
C ILE A 8 4.70 -12.57 -1.35
N ALA A 9 5.97 -12.18 -1.30
CA ALA A 9 6.41 -10.90 -1.85
C ALA A 9 6.17 -10.81 -3.37
N ASN A 10 6.47 -11.87 -4.12
CA ASN A 10 6.18 -11.93 -5.56
C ASN A 10 4.68 -11.81 -5.84
N GLN A 11 3.84 -12.53 -5.08
CA GLN A 11 2.39 -12.42 -5.21
C GLN A 11 1.89 -11.01 -4.86
N ALA A 12 2.46 -10.37 -3.85
CA ALA A 12 2.12 -8.99 -3.46
C ALA A 12 2.49 -7.97 -4.54
N ARG A 13 3.59 -8.19 -5.28
CA ARG A 13 3.96 -7.34 -6.43
C ARG A 13 2.92 -7.44 -7.55
N VAL A 14 2.39 -8.63 -7.80
CA VAL A 14 1.34 -8.87 -8.79
C VAL A 14 0.00 -8.25 -8.35
N ASP A 15 -0.35 -8.36 -7.07
CA ASP A 15 -1.62 -7.88 -6.54
C ASP A 15 -1.67 -6.35 -6.33
N ALA A 16 -0.51 -5.69 -6.32
CA ALA A 16 -0.41 -4.26 -6.07
C ALA A 16 -1.02 -3.42 -7.23
N PRO A 17 -1.78 -2.35 -6.92
CA PRO A 17 -2.19 -1.37 -7.94
C PRO A 17 -1.01 -0.81 -8.73
N VAL A 18 -1.22 -0.65 -10.04
CA VAL A 18 -0.23 -0.07 -10.94
C VAL A 18 -0.71 1.30 -11.44
N ARG A 19 0.08 2.33 -11.13
CA ARG A 19 0.04 3.64 -11.82
C ARG A 19 1.39 3.91 -12.48
N THR A 20 2.47 3.88 -11.70
CA THR A 20 3.87 4.00 -12.16
C THR A 20 4.72 2.77 -11.83
N GLY A 21 4.11 1.73 -11.24
CA GLY A 21 4.81 0.52 -10.76
C GLY A 21 5.64 0.69 -9.48
N ASN A 22 5.81 1.90 -8.94
CA ASN A 22 6.63 2.13 -7.74
C ASN A 22 6.13 1.36 -6.50
N LEU A 23 4.81 1.21 -6.33
CA LEU A 23 4.25 0.50 -5.17
C LEU A 23 4.70 -0.96 -5.13
N GLY A 24 4.62 -1.67 -6.25
CA GLY A 24 5.11 -3.05 -6.37
C GLY A 24 6.63 -3.14 -6.20
N ARG A 25 7.39 -2.21 -6.79
CA ARG A 25 8.86 -2.18 -6.65
C ARG A 25 9.33 -2.05 -5.20
N GLN A 26 8.58 -1.33 -4.36
CA GLN A 26 8.91 -1.11 -2.96
C GLN A 26 8.47 -2.25 -2.03
N VAL A 27 7.91 -3.35 -2.56
CA VAL A 27 7.65 -4.57 -1.78
C VAL A 27 8.97 -5.24 -1.40
N ASN A 28 9.15 -5.45 -0.11
CA ASN A 28 10.39 -5.97 0.47
C ASN A 28 10.14 -7.15 1.40
N GLU A 29 11.25 -7.77 1.78
CA GLU A 29 11.30 -8.89 2.68
C GLU A 29 12.05 -8.49 3.93
N GLY A 30 11.41 -8.66 5.08
CA GLY A 30 12.04 -8.50 6.37
C GLY A 30 12.90 -9.70 6.76
N HIS A 31 13.49 -9.60 7.94
CA HIS A 31 14.33 -10.65 8.50
C HIS A 31 13.53 -11.93 8.78
N ILE A 32 14.14 -13.09 8.51
CA ILE A 32 13.63 -14.40 8.92
C ILE A 32 14.33 -14.76 10.23
N GLY A 33 13.55 -14.96 11.29
CA GLY A 33 14.09 -15.26 12.62
C GLY A 33 13.38 -16.43 13.28
N PHE A 34 14.07 -17.07 14.22
CA PHE A 34 13.44 -18.03 15.13
C PHE A 34 12.72 -17.25 16.23
N THR A 35 11.43 -17.50 16.37
CA THR A 35 10.59 -16.92 17.44
C THR A 35 10.25 -17.97 18.52
N GLY A 36 10.66 -19.23 18.31
CA GLY A 36 10.59 -20.30 19.29
C GLY A 36 11.32 -21.56 18.82
N PRO A 37 11.37 -22.63 19.64
CA PRO A 37 12.16 -23.84 19.36
C PRO A 37 11.82 -24.53 18.04
N ARG A 38 10.60 -24.31 17.53
CA ARG A 38 10.10 -24.87 16.26
C ARG A 38 9.32 -23.84 15.43
N THR A 39 9.52 -22.55 15.71
CA THR A 39 8.74 -21.46 15.09
C THR A 39 9.67 -20.49 14.39
N ILE A 40 9.50 -20.37 13.08
CA ILE A 40 10.19 -19.38 12.24
C ILE A 40 9.18 -18.29 11.89
N SER A 41 9.55 -17.03 12.11
CA SER A 41 8.79 -15.88 11.64
C SER A 41 9.54 -15.16 10.51
N GLY A 42 8.79 -14.59 9.59
CA GLY A 42 9.28 -13.74 8.53
C GLY A 42 8.20 -12.71 8.19
N SER A 43 8.59 -11.60 7.57
CA SER A 43 7.66 -10.51 7.24
C SER A 43 7.82 -10.03 5.81
N VAL A 44 6.71 -9.60 5.21
CA VAL A 44 6.71 -8.93 3.90
C VAL A 44 6.14 -7.54 4.10
N GLY A 45 6.90 -6.53 3.70
CA GLY A 45 6.58 -5.13 3.91
C GLY A 45 6.55 -4.32 2.62
N ASN A 46 6.28 -3.03 2.75
CA ASN A 46 6.36 -2.08 1.65
C ASN A 46 6.92 -0.74 2.13
N ASN A 47 7.97 -0.24 1.48
CA ASN A 47 8.65 1.01 1.86
C ASN A 47 8.12 2.25 1.15
N ALA A 48 7.12 2.14 0.27
CA ALA A 48 6.53 3.32 -0.35
C ALA A 48 5.79 4.16 0.71
N ARG A 49 6.09 5.46 0.76
CA ARG A 49 5.51 6.41 1.73
C ARG A 49 3.98 6.43 1.75
N TYR A 50 3.35 6.01 0.66
CA TYR A 50 1.89 5.97 0.50
C TYR A 50 1.31 4.55 0.58
N ALA A 51 2.12 3.52 0.84
CA ALA A 51 1.68 2.12 0.85
C ALA A 51 0.56 1.87 1.86
N LEU A 52 0.67 2.45 3.06
CA LEU A 52 -0.33 2.32 4.12
C LEU A 52 -1.71 2.80 3.64
N TYR A 53 -1.79 4.00 3.06
CA TYR A 53 -3.06 4.57 2.58
C TYR A 53 -3.67 3.80 1.41
N VAL A 54 -2.85 3.10 0.62
CA VAL A 54 -3.36 2.19 -0.41
C VAL A 54 -3.85 0.89 0.21
N HIS A 55 -3.09 0.35 1.16
CA HIS A 55 -3.37 -0.95 1.77
C HIS A 55 -4.64 -0.91 2.63
N GLU A 56 -4.71 0.05 3.56
CA GLU A 56 -5.79 0.20 4.53
C GLU A 56 -6.87 1.19 4.08
N GLY A 57 -6.61 1.98 3.04
CA GLY A 57 -7.49 3.06 2.61
C GLY A 57 -7.36 4.33 3.46
N SER A 58 -8.30 5.25 3.29
CA SER A 58 -8.41 6.45 4.13
C SER A 58 -9.87 6.76 4.43
N ARG A 59 -10.13 7.29 5.63
CA ARG A 59 -11.46 7.78 6.03
C ARG A 59 -11.80 9.09 5.30
N PRO A 60 -13.10 9.44 5.18
CA PRO A 60 -13.49 10.78 4.75
C PRO A 60 -12.78 11.86 5.58
N HIS A 61 -12.23 12.86 4.92
CA HIS A 61 -11.48 13.93 5.58
C HIS A 61 -11.46 15.22 4.76
N LEU A 62 -11.18 16.34 5.44
CA LEU A 62 -11.02 17.63 4.80
C LEU A 62 -9.57 17.83 4.35
N ILE A 63 -9.39 18.34 3.15
CA ILE A 63 -8.09 18.83 2.66
C ILE A 63 -8.14 20.35 2.69
N ARG A 64 -7.21 20.94 3.44
CA ARG A 64 -7.08 22.39 3.63
C ARG A 64 -5.67 22.86 3.24
N PRO A 65 -5.52 24.07 2.67
CA PRO A 65 -4.20 24.61 2.40
C PRO A 65 -3.47 24.85 3.73
N ARG A 66 -2.17 24.55 3.76
CA ARG A 66 -1.35 24.68 4.98
C ARG A 66 -0.70 26.06 5.08
N ASN A 67 -0.04 26.51 4.01
CA ASN A 67 0.74 27.76 3.97
C ASN A 67 0.21 28.78 2.93
N ALA A 68 -0.89 28.46 2.24
CA ALA A 68 -1.44 29.25 1.15
C ALA A 68 -2.90 29.64 1.44
N LYS A 69 -3.43 30.62 0.69
CA LYS A 69 -4.82 31.08 0.83
C LYS A 69 -5.85 30.11 0.24
N ALA A 70 -5.45 29.29 -0.74
CA ALA A 70 -6.31 28.31 -1.41
C ALA A 70 -5.49 27.15 -2.01
N LEU A 71 -6.14 26.01 -2.22
CA LEU A 71 -5.67 24.90 -3.04
C LEU A 71 -5.86 25.25 -4.52
N ARG A 72 -4.94 24.81 -5.39
CA ARG A 72 -5.00 25.04 -6.84
C ARG A 72 -5.06 23.71 -7.58
N PHE A 73 -6.02 23.57 -8.49
CA PHE A 73 -6.21 22.40 -9.34
C PHE A 73 -6.20 22.81 -10.82
N GLN A 74 -5.77 21.90 -11.69
CA GLN A 74 -5.98 21.99 -13.14
C GLN A 74 -6.98 20.92 -13.54
N ILE A 75 -8.14 21.33 -14.05
CA ILE A 75 -9.25 20.45 -14.41
C ILE A 75 -9.75 20.87 -15.78
N GLY A 76 -9.67 19.97 -16.78
CA GLY A 76 -10.13 20.26 -18.14
C GLY A 76 -9.49 21.50 -18.77
N GLY A 77 -8.20 21.75 -18.51
CA GLY A 77 -7.46 22.92 -19.00
C GLY A 77 -7.76 24.24 -18.27
N ARG A 78 -8.63 24.23 -17.24
CA ARG A 78 -8.94 25.40 -16.42
C ARG A 78 -8.27 25.30 -15.05
N THR A 79 -7.80 26.45 -14.55
CA THR A 79 -7.31 26.57 -13.18
C THR A 79 -8.47 26.82 -12.23
N VAL A 80 -8.64 25.95 -11.23
CA VAL A 80 -9.68 26.05 -10.20
C VAL A 80 -9.04 26.22 -8.83
N PHE A 81 -9.60 27.10 -8.01
CA PHE A 81 -9.17 27.32 -6.63
C PHE A 81 -10.23 26.88 -5.64
N ALA A 82 -9.82 26.22 -4.56
CA ALA A 82 -10.71 25.82 -3.48
C ALA A 82 -10.11 26.16 -2.12
N LYS A 83 -10.91 26.76 -1.22
CA LYS A 83 -10.48 26.98 0.17
C LYS A 83 -10.43 25.66 0.97
N LEU A 84 -11.24 24.69 0.57
CA LEU A 84 -11.42 23.40 1.24
C LEU A 84 -11.85 22.34 0.22
N VAL A 85 -11.47 21.09 0.44
CA VAL A 85 -12.01 19.93 -0.28
C VAL A 85 -12.54 18.90 0.72
N HIS A 86 -13.79 18.46 0.53
CA HIS A 86 -14.37 17.32 1.25
C HIS A 86 -13.98 16.03 0.54
N HIS A 87 -12.89 15.41 0.97
CA HIS A 87 -12.43 14.16 0.37
C HIS A 87 -13.25 12.98 0.96
N PRO A 88 -13.91 12.14 0.14
CA PRO A 88 -14.73 11.03 0.63
C PRO A 88 -13.90 9.91 1.27
N GLY A 89 -12.57 9.98 1.16
CA GLY A 89 -11.66 8.92 1.57
C GLY A 89 -11.29 8.04 0.37
N THR A 90 -10.55 6.98 0.66
CA THR A 90 -10.04 6.05 -0.36
C THR A 90 -10.37 4.63 0.08
N LYS A 91 -10.94 3.84 -0.82
CA LYS A 91 -11.21 2.42 -0.54
C LYS A 91 -9.90 1.64 -0.42
N ALA A 92 -9.82 0.79 0.60
CA ALA A 92 -8.68 -0.08 0.86
C ALA A 92 -8.41 -1.05 -0.30
N ARG A 93 -7.12 -1.28 -0.58
CA ARG A 93 -6.63 -2.31 -1.49
C ARG A 93 -5.55 -3.12 -0.77
N PRO A 94 -5.94 -4.11 0.06
CA PRO A 94 -5.05 -4.79 1.02
C PRO A 94 -4.12 -5.83 0.35
N PHE A 95 -3.26 -5.38 -0.57
CA PHE A 95 -2.47 -6.24 -1.46
C PHE A 95 -1.51 -7.21 -0.74
N LEU A 96 -0.82 -6.78 0.33
CA LEU A 96 0.06 -7.65 1.12
C LEU A 96 -0.73 -8.78 1.83
N ARG A 97 -1.90 -8.45 2.40
CA ARG A 97 -2.76 -9.37 3.13
C ARG A 97 -3.35 -10.40 2.16
N ASN A 98 -3.86 -9.92 1.02
CA ASN A 98 -4.39 -10.78 -0.03
C ASN A 98 -3.33 -11.75 -0.57
N ALA A 99 -2.11 -11.26 -0.80
CA ALA A 99 -1.00 -12.10 -1.24
C ALA A 99 -0.62 -13.16 -0.21
N GLY A 100 -0.51 -12.78 1.06
CA GLY A 100 -0.24 -13.71 2.16
C GLY A 100 -1.28 -14.81 2.26
N MET A 101 -2.57 -14.44 2.26
CA MET A 101 -3.67 -15.40 2.32
C MET A 101 -3.69 -16.34 1.12
N ARG A 102 -3.47 -15.81 -0.10
CA ARG A 102 -3.48 -16.61 -1.33
C ARG A 102 -2.33 -17.61 -1.39
N VAL A 103 -1.14 -17.23 -0.93
CA VAL A 103 0.00 -18.15 -0.89
C VAL A 103 -0.21 -19.19 0.20
N ALA A 104 -0.64 -18.78 1.40
CA ALA A 104 -0.92 -19.70 2.50
C ALA A 104 -2.01 -20.73 2.17
N SER A 105 -3.04 -20.35 1.41
CA SER A 105 -4.10 -21.28 1.01
C SER A 105 -3.65 -22.33 -0.01
N ARG A 106 -2.52 -22.12 -0.70
CA ARG A 106 -1.95 -23.07 -1.66
C ARG A 106 -0.98 -24.07 -1.03
N GLU A 107 -0.59 -23.83 0.22
CA GLU A 107 0.33 -24.68 0.99
C GLU A 107 -0.39 -25.65 1.94
N ARG A 108 -1.72 -25.58 2.00
CA ARG A 108 -2.55 -26.62 2.62
C ARG A 108 -2.84 -27.71 1.62
#